data_AF-A0A497L6Q9-F1
#
_entry.id   AF-A0A497L6Q9-F1
#
_cell.length_a   1.000
_cell.length_b   1.000
_cell.length_c   1.000
_cell.angle_alpha   90.00
_cell.angle_beta   90.00
_cell.angle_gamma   90.00
#
_symmetry.space_group_name_H-M   'P 1'
#
loop_
_entity.id
_entity.type
_entity.pdbx_description
1 polymer ?
#
loop_
_entity_poly.entity_id
_entity_poly.type
_entity_poly.pdbx_seq_one_letter_code
_entity_poly.pdbx_strand_id
1 'polypeptide(L)'
;ENPTLIGFIPVEFWYALGGVVAFLIVLIGFKVEPQFGSAILSVIVGGLEMVVGYFLYEQLILNTAALVEVPANIGQMLIGLIVALPIVKIVQRQLPQLKR
;
A
#
# COMPACT_ATOMS: atom_id res chain seq x y z
N GLU A 1 42.38 -17.19 -7.42
CA GLU A 1 41.36 -16.19 -7.05
C GLU A 1 40.00 -16.75 -7.47
N ASN A 2 39.02 -16.78 -6.56
CA ASN A 2 37.68 -17.27 -6.87
C ASN A 2 36.93 -16.13 -7.57
N PRO A 3 36.47 -16.28 -8.83
CA PRO A 3 35.69 -15.23 -9.47
C PRO A 3 34.34 -15.17 -8.75
N THR A 4 34.16 -14.13 -7.92
CA THR A 4 32.84 -13.75 -7.43
C THR A 4 32.02 -13.33 -8.65
N LEU A 5 31.18 -14.24 -9.14
CA LEU A 5 30.15 -13.92 -10.13
C LEU A 5 29.16 -12.96 -9.48
N ILE A 6 29.36 -11.66 -9.68
CA ILE A 6 28.39 -10.63 -9.28
C ILE A 6 27.26 -10.71 -10.30
N GLY A 7 26.24 -11.51 -9.99
CA GLY A 7 25.02 -11.58 -10.79
C GLY A 7 24.29 -10.23 -10.75
N PHE A 8 24.38 -9.46 -11.84
CA PHE A 8 23.62 -8.22 -11.99
C PHE A 8 22.18 -8.55 -12.39
N ILE A 9 21.22 -8.21 -11.53
CA ILE A 9 19.79 -8.33 -11.81
C ILE A 9 19.28 -6.93 -12.15
N PRO A 10 18.72 -6.71 -13.37
CA PRO A 10 18.21 -5.41 -13.77
C PRO A 10 17.09 -4.89 -12.86
N VAL A 11 16.96 -3.57 -12.69
CA VAL A 11 15.96 -2.95 -11.81
C VAL A 11 14.53 -3.20 -12.30
N GLU A 12 14.36 -3.35 -13.61
CA GLU A 12 13.11 -3.64 -14.30
C GLU A 12 12.53 -4.99 -13.84
N PHE A 13 13.39 -5.96 -13.53
CA PHE A 13 12.97 -7.25 -12.99
C PHE A 13 12.24 -7.08 -11.65
N TRP A 14 12.77 -6.23 -10.77
CA TRP A 14 12.18 -5.97 -9.45
C TRP A 14 10.86 -5.22 -9.56
N TYR A 15 10.76 -4.24 -10.46
CA TYR A 15 9.49 -3.55 -10.73
C TYR A 15 8.44 -4.50 -11.30
N ALA A 16 8.81 -5.35 -12.26
CA ALA A 16 7.91 -6.34 -12.84
C ALA A 16 7.45 -7.36 -11.77
N LEU A 17 8.37 -7.88 -10.96
CA LEU A 17 8.06 -8.83 -9.89
C LEU A 17 7.12 -8.22 -8.84
N GLY A 18 7.42 -7.00 -8.38
CA GLY A 18 6.58 -6.28 -7.44
C GLY A 18 5.17 -6.02 -7.99
N GLY A 19 5.09 -5.61 -9.26
CA GLY A 19 3.82 -5.41 -9.96
C GLY A 19 2.99 -6.69 -10.07
N VAL A 20 3.61 -7.81 -10.44
CA VAL A 20 2.94 -9.12 -10.50
C VAL A 20 2.46 -9.56 -9.13
N VAL A 21 3.28 -9.46 -8.09
CA VAL A 21 2.89 -9.81 -6.72
C VAL A 21 1.72 -8.95 -6.24
N ALA A 22 1.78 -7.63 -6.44
CA ALA A 22 0.70 -6.73 -6.08
C ALA A 22 -0.60 -7.07 -6.84
N PHE A 23 -0.50 -7.34 -8.14
CA PHE A 23 -1.65 -7.75 -8.95
C PHE A 23 -2.27 -9.07 -8.46
N LEU A 24 -1.45 -10.07 -8.13
CA LEU A 24 -1.92 -11.34 -7.59
C LEU A 24 -2.59 -11.18 -6.22
N ILE A 25 -2.02 -10.35 -5.33
CA ILE A 25 -2.64 -10.03 -4.03
C ILE A 25 -4.02 -9.41 -4.22
N VAL A 26 -4.14 -8.45 -5.15
CA VAL A 26 -5.42 -7.81 -5.48
C VAL A 26 -6.40 -8.85 -6.06
N LEU A 27 -5.99 -9.66 -7.03
CA LEU A 27 -6.83 -10.70 -7.63
C LEU A 27 -7.33 -11.72 -6.60
N ILE A 28 -6.46 -12.18 -5.71
CA ILE A 28 -6.82 -13.12 -4.64
C ILE A 28 -7.77 -12.44 -3.65
N GLY A 29 -7.49 -11.19 -3.26
CA GLY A 29 -8.34 -10.41 -2.38
C GLY A 29 -9.78 -10.26 -2.91
N PHE A 30 -9.94 -10.09 -4.22
CA PHE A 30 -11.26 -10.03 -4.84
C PHE A 30 -11.94 -11.40 -4.98
N LYS A 31 -11.19 -12.49 -5.20
CA LYS A 31 -11.77 -13.83 -5.40
C LYS A 31 -12.13 -14.56 -4.12
N VAL A 32 -11.35 -14.38 -3.04
CA VAL A 32 -11.53 -15.15 -1.80
C VAL A 32 -12.58 -14.50 -0.88
N GLU A 33 -12.48 -13.19 -0.66
CA GLU A 33 -13.44 -12.43 0.14
C GLU A 33 -13.66 -11.05 -0.51
N PRO A 34 -14.60 -10.90 -1.45
CA PRO A 34 -14.79 -9.67 -2.24
C PRO A 34 -14.93 -8.40 -1.38
N GLN A 35 -15.62 -8.50 -0.23
CA GLN A 35 -15.76 -7.40 0.72
C GLN A 35 -14.42 -6.99 1.34
N PHE A 36 -13.60 -7.97 1.74
CA PHE A 36 -12.27 -7.72 2.30
C PHE A 36 -11.31 -7.14 1.26
N GLY A 37 -11.32 -7.68 0.03
CA GLY A 37 -10.53 -7.14 -1.08
C GLY A 37 -10.90 -5.70 -1.44
N SER A 38 -12.19 -5.38 -1.46
CA SER A 38 -12.67 -4.01 -1.73
C SER A 38 -12.29 -3.02 -0.63
N ALA A 39 -12.25 -3.46 0.63
CA ALA A 39 -11.77 -2.65 1.75
C ALA A 39 -10.27 -2.36 1.63
N ILE A 40 -9.45 -3.37 1.32
CA ILE A 40 -8.01 -3.20 1.08
C ILE A 40 -7.77 -2.20 -0.05
N LEU A 41 -8.45 -2.37 -1.19
CA LEU A 41 -8.29 -1.49 -2.33
C LEU A 41 -8.68 -0.05 -1.98
N SER A 42 -9.80 0.14 -1.29
CA SER A 42 -10.27 1.47 -0.84
C SER A 42 -9.22 2.15 0.04
N VAL A 43 -8.63 1.42 0.99
CA VAL A 43 -7.60 1.98 1.87
C VAL A 43 -6.32 2.33 1.11
N ILE A 44 -5.90 1.50 0.15
CA ILE A 44 -4.73 1.80 -0.69
C ILE A 44 -4.99 3.05 -1.55
N VAL A 45 -6.14 3.15 -2.19
CA VAL A 45 -6.48 4.31 -3.03
C VAL A 45 -6.51 5.60 -2.21
N GLY A 46 -7.20 5.60 -1.06
CA GLY A 46 -7.22 6.77 -0.18
C GLY A 46 -5.85 7.09 0.44
N GLY A 47 -5.05 6.07 0.72
CA GLY A 47 -3.68 6.25 1.18
C GLY A 47 -2.76 6.86 0.12
N LEU A 48 -2.91 6.47 -1.15
CA LEU A 48 -2.18 7.06 -2.27
C LEU A 48 -2.63 8.50 -2.52
N GLU A 49 -3.93 8.80 -2.43
CA GLU A 49 -4.44 10.18 -2.47
C GLU A 49 -3.77 11.04 -1.38
N MET A 50 -3.67 10.52 -0.15
CA MET A 50 -2.96 11.18 0.95
C MET A 50 -1.49 11.42 0.61
N VAL A 51 -0.74 10.40 0.18
CA VAL A 51 0.69 10.53 -0.17
C VAL A 51 0.91 11.56 -1.29
N VAL A 52 0.06 11.54 -2.33
CA VAL A 52 0.10 12.52 -3.42
C VAL A 52 -0.21 13.93 -2.90
N GLY A 53 -1.19 14.08 -2.02
CA GLY A 53 -1.54 15.36 -1.40
C GLY A 53 -0.38 15.96 -0.62
N TYR A 54 0.28 15.18 0.25
CA TYR A 54 1.46 15.63 0.99
C TYR A 54 2.61 16.00 0.06
N PHE A 55 2.91 15.14 -0.92
CA PHE A 55 3.97 15.40 -1.89
C PHE A 55 3.73 16.72 -2.65
N LEU A 56 2.53 16.94 -3.17
CA LEU A 56 2.18 18.17 -3.89
C LEU A 56 2.25 19.40 -2.97
N TYR A 57 1.78 19.27 -1.73
CA TYR A 57 1.83 20.35 -0.75
C TYR A 57 3.27 20.77 -0.44
N GLU A 58 4.14 19.81 -0.14
CA GLU A 58 5.55 20.08 0.15
C GLU A 58 6.32 20.61 -1.06
N GLN A 59 6.08 20.06 -2.25
CA GLN A 59 6.75 20.51 -3.48
C GLN A 59 6.29 21.89 -3.94
N LEU A 60 4.98 22.14 -3.98
CA LEU A 60 4.44 23.34 -4.61
C LEU A 60 4.30 24.51 -3.65
N ILE A 61 4.09 24.24 -2.36
CA ILE A 61 3.79 25.29 -1.36
C ILE A 61 4.99 25.51 -0.45
N LEU A 62 5.58 24.45 0.10
CA LEU A 62 6.70 24.59 1.05
C LEU A 62 8.08 24.71 0.38
N ASN A 63 8.22 24.26 -0.87
CA ASN A 63 9.50 24.17 -1.59
C ASN A 63 10.57 23.37 -0.81
N THR A 64 10.15 22.31 -0.12
CA THR A 64 11.04 21.40 0.66
C THR A 64 11.35 20.11 -0.13
N ALA A 65 12.22 19.27 0.42
CA ALA A 65 12.62 18.00 -0.22
C ALA A 65 11.56 16.88 -0.04
N ALA A 66 10.42 16.98 -0.73
CA ALA A 66 9.27 16.07 -0.49
C ALA A 66 9.53 14.59 -0.81
N LEU A 67 10.50 14.28 -1.66
CA LEU A 67 10.87 12.88 -1.94
C LEU A 67 11.33 12.14 -0.69
N VAL A 68 11.82 12.84 0.33
CA VAL A 68 12.26 12.26 1.60
C VAL A 68 11.09 11.82 2.46
N GLU A 69 9.92 12.47 2.36
CA GLU A 69 8.74 12.17 3.17
C GLU A 69 7.83 11.09 2.55
N VAL A 70 7.92 10.87 1.22
CA VAL A 70 7.16 9.83 0.52
C VAL A 70 7.27 8.45 1.17
N PRO A 71 8.47 7.93 1.54
CA PRO A 71 8.58 6.66 2.24
C PRO A 71 7.87 6.63 3.60
N ALA A 72 7.92 7.73 4.36
CA ALA A 72 7.24 7.84 5.65
C ALA A 72 5.72 7.83 5.47
N ASN A 73 5.20 8.55 4.48
CA ASN A 73 3.76 8.60 4.19
C ASN A 73 3.22 7.28 3.64
N ILE A 74 4.01 6.56 2.83
CA ILE A 74 3.71 5.17 2.44
C ILE A 74 3.67 4.27 3.68
N GLY A 75 4.64 4.41 4.60
CA GLY A 75 4.63 3.70 5.87
C GLY A 75 3.36 3.96 6.68
N GLN A 76 2.93 5.22 6.78
CA GLN A 76 1.68 5.61 7.46
C GLN A 76 0.45 4.97 6.81
N MET A 77 0.37 4.97 5.46
CA MET A 77 -0.70 4.27 4.74
C MET A 77 -0.75 2.77 5.08
N LEU A 78 0.41 2.10 5.09
CA LEU A 78 0.49 0.67 5.39
C LEU A 78 0.09 0.36 6.84
N ILE A 79 0.50 1.19 7.81
CA ILE A 79 0.07 1.07 9.20
C ILE A 79 -1.45 1.22 9.27
N GLY A 80 -2.02 2.22 8.58
CA GLY A 80 -3.47 2.41 8.48
C GLY A 80 -4.18 1.16 7.95
N LEU A 81 -3.66 0.53 6.90
CA LEU A 81 -4.20 -0.71 6.34
C LEU A 81 -4.17 -1.87 7.34
N ILE A 82 -3.03 -2.11 7.97
CA ILE A 82 -2.82 -3.22 8.92
C ILE A 82 -3.73 -3.06 10.15
N VAL A 83 -3.94 -1.83 10.61
CA VAL A 83 -4.73 -1.54 11.83
C VAL A 83 -6.22 -1.44 11.53
N ALA A 84 -6.63 -0.84 10.40
CA ALA A 84 -8.04 -0.62 10.09
C ALA A 84 -8.81 -1.93 9.87
N LEU A 85 -8.23 -2.91 9.16
CA LEU A 85 -8.96 -4.12 8.79
C LEU A 85 -9.37 -4.98 10.01
N PRO A 86 -8.49 -5.27 10.98
CA PRO A 86 -8.89 -5.96 12.21
C PRO A 86 -9.90 -5.16 13.02
N ILE A 87 -9.72 -3.83 13.14
CA ILE A 87 -10.64 -2.97 13.89
C ILE A 87 -12.03 -3.03 13.30
N VAL A 88 -12.16 -2.86 11.98
CA VAL A 88 -13.47 -2.94 11.29
C VAL A 88 -14.12 -4.30 11.54
N LYS A 89 -13.35 -5.39 11.46
CA LYS A 89 -13.88 -6.74 11.74
C LYS A 89 -14.34 -6.91 13.19
N ILE A 90 -13.61 -6.34 14.16
CA ILE A 90 -13.99 -6.35 15.58
C ILE A 90 -15.26 -5.53 15.78
N VAL A 91 -15.31 -4.30 15.24
CA VAL A 91 -16.46 -3.40 15.35
C VAL A 91 -17.72 -4.04 14.76
N GLN A 92 -17.63 -4.61 13.56
CA GLN A 92 -18.77 -5.31 12.93
C GLN A 92 -19.21 -6.55 13.69
N ARG A 93 -18.30 -7.20 14.44
CA ARG A 93 -18.64 -8.35 15.29
C ARG A 93 -19.35 -7.92 16.57
N GLN A 94 -18.96 -6.79 17.16
CA GLN A 94 -19.55 -6.26 18.39
C GLN A 94 -20.85 -5.49 18.13
N LEU A 95 -20.98 -4.88 16.95
CA LEU A 95 -22.12 -4.05 16.53
C LEU A 95 -22.69 -4.60 15.21
N PRO A 96 -23.37 -5.76 15.24
CA PRO A 96 -23.87 -6.43 14.04
C PRO A 96 -24.88 -5.60 13.24
N GLN A 97 -25.57 -4.63 13.87
CA GLN A 97 -26.45 -3.68 13.19
C GLN A 97 -25.74 -2.76 12.18
N LEU A 98 -24.40 -2.71 12.21
CA LEU A 98 -23.59 -1.96 11.25
C LEU A 98 -23.17 -2.79 10.02
N LYS A 99 -23.36 -4.13 10.05
CA LYS A 99 -23.21 -4.96 8.85
C LYS A 99 -24.43 -4.71 7.95
N ARG A 100 -24.26 -3.81 6.98
CA ARG A 100 -25.18 -3.67 5.85
C ARG A 100 -24.98 -4.80 4.84
#